data_AF-A0A7S1HBT3-F1
#
_entry.id   AF-A0A7S1HBT3-F1
#
_cell.length_a   1.000
_cell.length_b   1.000
_cell.length_c   1.000
_cell.angle_alpha   90.00
_cell.angle_beta   90.00
_cell.angle_gamma   90.00
#
_symmetry.space_group_name_H-M   'P 1'
#
loop_
_entity.id
_entity.type
_entity.pdbx_description
1 polymer ?
#
loop_
_entity_poly.entity_id
_entity_poly.type
_entity_poly.pdbx_seq_one_letter_code
_entity_poly.pdbx_strand_id
1 'polypeptide(L)'
;LAYIRANRLNYNVIEGPNDRFGLITSGKAYNDTRQALHDLGLDDDTCRRIGIRLHKVNVVWPLEAQVAREFAKGLQEILVVEEKRQIIEYQVKEELYNWRPDVRPNVLGKFDAGDADGGEWSVPNPSDHWLLRPQADLTPAIIARAIAKRLKKLGVDSDIAARLDARLAIIDAKEASLKAEEQTAGGADRTPWFCSGCPHNTSTRVPEGSRAVGG
;
A
#
# COMPACT_ATOMS: atom_id res chain seq x y z
N LEU A 1 12.72 14.50 -15.65
CA LEU A 1 13.54 13.94 -14.56
C LEU A 1 14.34 15.02 -13.80
N ALA A 2 15.19 15.83 -14.44
CA ALA A 2 15.97 16.86 -13.75
C ALA A 2 15.13 17.84 -12.90
N TYR A 3 13.98 18.30 -13.42
CA TYR A 3 13.04 19.13 -12.67
C TYR A 3 12.48 18.44 -11.42
N ILE A 4 12.13 17.16 -11.52
CA ILE A 4 11.60 16.36 -10.39
C ILE A 4 12.62 16.32 -9.26
N ARG A 5 13.90 16.09 -9.61
CA ARG A 5 15.02 16.04 -8.67
C ARG A 5 15.31 17.40 -8.06
N ALA A 6 15.43 18.44 -8.88
CA ALA A 6 15.73 19.80 -8.43
C ALA A 6 14.67 20.34 -7.45
N ASN A 7 13.41 19.98 -7.65
CA ASN A 7 12.29 20.41 -6.81
C ASN A 7 11.90 19.39 -5.73
N ARG A 8 12.68 18.29 -5.59
CA ARG A 8 12.44 17.21 -4.61
C ARG A 8 10.98 16.74 -4.60
N LEU A 9 10.38 16.58 -5.78
CA LEU A 9 8.97 16.19 -5.87
C LEU A 9 8.74 14.77 -5.33
N ASN A 10 9.74 13.90 -5.41
CA ASN A 10 9.74 12.59 -4.75
C ASN A 10 10.76 12.66 -3.60
N TYR A 11 10.38 12.27 -2.37
CA TYR A 11 11.21 12.48 -1.19
C TYR A 11 10.90 11.51 -0.04
N ASN A 12 11.88 11.32 0.85
CA ASN A 12 11.69 10.59 2.09
C ASN A 12 10.95 11.47 3.10
N VAL A 13 9.80 10.97 3.58
CA VAL A 13 9.01 11.55 4.66
C VAL A 13 9.56 11.09 6.01
N ILE A 14 9.92 9.82 6.11
CA ILE A 14 10.66 9.26 7.24
C ILE A 14 11.99 8.74 6.70
N GLU A 15 13.06 9.10 7.38
CA GLU A 15 14.42 8.64 7.10
C GLU A 15 15.21 8.62 8.40
N GLY A 16 16.04 7.59 8.56
CA GLY A 16 16.96 7.39 9.66
C GLY A 16 18.33 6.90 9.17
N PRO A 17 19.37 6.95 10.03
CA PRO A 17 20.73 6.59 9.64
C PRO A 17 20.92 5.09 9.39
N ASN A 18 20.04 4.24 9.94
CA ASN A 18 20.14 2.78 9.91
C ASN A 18 18.90 2.15 9.25
N ASP A 19 18.29 2.85 8.29
CA ASP A 19 17.11 2.34 7.58
C ASP A 19 17.44 1.02 6.88
N ARG A 20 16.54 0.04 7.04
CA ARG A 20 16.68 -1.30 6.48
C ARG A 20 15.43 -1.78 5.76
N PHE A 21 14.26 -1.21 6.08
CA PHE A 21 12.99 -1.51 5.41
C PHE A 21 12.42 -0.23 4.79
N GLY A 22 12.28 -0.22 3.46
CA GLY A 22 11.73 0.91 2.74
C GLY A 22 10.27 0.71 2.38
N LEU A 23 9.45 1.71 2.64
CA LEU A 23 8.09 1.84 2.13
C LEU A 23 8.10 2.90 1.03
N ILE A 24 7.67 2.56 -0.18
CA ILE A 24 7.53 3.52 -1.28
C ILE A 24 6.10 3.55 -1.77
N THR A 25 5.51 4.75 -1.84
CA THR A 25 4.08 4.90 -2.07
C THR A 25 3.71 6.24 -2.70
N SER A 26 2.54 6.32 -3.32
CA SER A 26 2.05 7.49 -4.05
C SER A 26 0.57 7.76 -3.78
N GLY A 27 0.10 8.97 -4.10
CA GLY A 27 -1.33 9.32 -4.12
C GLY A 27 -2.08 8.97 -2.83
N LYS A 28 -3.25 8.34 -2.95
CA LYS A 28 -4.07 7.88 -1.82
C LYS A 28 -3.34 6.83 -0.97
N ALA A 29 -2.66 5.89 -1.61
CA ALA A 29 -1.93 4.82 -0.93
C ALA A 29 -0.89 5.35 0.07
N TYR A 30 -0.34 6.57 -0.15
CA TYR A 30 0.51 7.22 0.83
C TYR A 30 -0.21 7.51 2.14
N ASN A 31 -1.41 8.09 2.08
CA ASN A 31 -2.19 8.39 3.28
C ASN A 31 -2.64 7.10 3.99
N ASP A 32 -3.03 6.09 3.21
CA ASP A 32 -3.41 4.79 3.78
C ASP A 32 -2.22 4.08 4.42
N THR A 33 -1.01 4.25 3.86
CA THR A 33 0.25 3.77 4.47
C THR A 33 0.56 4.49 5.78
N ARG A 34 0.38 5.81 5.84
CA ARG A 34 0.53 6.59 7.08
C ARG A 34 -0.47 6.13 8.15
N GLN A 35 -1.72 5.90 7.75
CA GLN A 35 -2.75 5.38 8.65
C GLN A 35 -2.40 3.98 9.14
N ALA A 36 -1.93 3.10 8.26
CA ALA A 36 -1.49 1.75 8.61
C ALA A 36 -0.34 1.75 9.63
N LEU A 37 0.67 2.62 9.44
CA LEU A 37 1.76 2.79 10.41
C LEU A 37 1.24 3.27 11.78
N HIS A 38 0.34 4.25 11.77
CA HIS A 38 -0.29 4.74 12.98
C HIS A 38 -1.11 3.65 13.70
N ASP A 39 -1.89 2.87 12.96
CA ASP A 39 -2.73 1.79 13.50
C ASP A 39 -1.88 0.67 14.12
N LEU A 40 -0.69 0.42 13.55
CA LEU A 40 0.33 -0.47 14.11
C LEU A 40 1.07 0.11 15.33
N GLY A 41 0.80 1.37 15.70
CA GLY A 41 1.51 2.05 16.79
C GLY A 41 2.97 2.36 16.45
N LEU A 42 3.24 2.63 15.16
CA LEU A 42 4.53 3.02 14.62
C LEU A 42 4.48 4.50 14.22
N ASP A 43 4.76 5.38 15.18
CA ASP A 43 5.00 6.80 14.89
C ASP A 43 6.36 7.00 14.18
N ASP A 44 6.65 8.22 13.76
CA ASP A 44 7.85 8.54 12.99
C ASP A 44 9.14 8.19 13.76
N ASP A 45 9.16 8.40 15.08
CA ASP A 45 10.31 8.10 15.92
C ASP A 45 10.52 6.60 16.11
N THR A 46 9.45 5.85 16.30
CA THR A 46 9.50 4.39 16.31
C THR A 46 9.95 3.87 14.95
N CYS A 47 9.43 4.43 13.86
CA CYS A 47 9.85 4.08 12.50
C CYS A 47 11.37 4.29 12.32
N ARG A 48 11.90 5.47 12.69
CA ARG A 48 13.35 5.74 12.64
C ARG A 48 14.15 4.77 13.50
N ARG A 49 13.66 4.47 14.72
CA ARG A 49 14.33 3.56 15.65
C ARG A 49 14.44 2.14 15.10
N ILE A 50 13.38 1.63 14.47
CA ILE A 50 13.36 0.26 13.92
C ILE A 50 13.86 0.19 12.46
N GLY A 51 14.30 1.31 11.89
CA GLY A 51 14.89 1.40 10.57
C GLY A 51 13.88 1.32 9.41
N ILE A 52 12.73 2.00 9.54
CA ILE A 52 11.77 2.20 8.45
C ILE A 52 12.06 3.53 7.75
N ARG A 53 12.26 3.46 6.43
CA ARG A 53 12.23 4.60 5.52
C ARG A 53 10.88 4.68 4.84
N LEU A 54 10.27 5.87 4.77
CA LEU A 54 9.02 6.08 4.02
C LEU A 54 9.25 7.11 2.92
N HIS A 55 9.10 6.70 1.67
CA HIS A 55 9.28 7.52 0.48
C HIS A 55 7.94 7.83 -0.20
N LYS A 56 7.68 9.13 -0.39
CA LYS A 56 6.51 9.62 -1.09
C LYS A 56 6.86 9.96 -2.54
N VAL A 57 6.14 9.35 -3.47
CA VAL A 57 6.24 9.59 -4.90
C VAL A 57 5.07 10.46 -5.34
N ASN A 58 5.37 11.68 -5.79
CA ASN A 58 4.36 12.57 -6.40
C ASN A 58 4.36 12.47 -7.93
N VAL A 59 5.49 12.13 -8.54
CA VAL A 59 5.58 11.88 -9.99
C VAL A 59 5.86 10.40 -10.22
N VAL A 60 4.79 9.66 -10.57
CA VAL A 60 4.80 8.19 -10.70
C VAL A 60 5.30 7.69 -12.07
N TRP A 61 5.28 8.56 -13.08
CA TRP A 61 5.76 8.22 -14.43
C TRP A 61 6.40 9.42 -15.15
N PRO A 62 7.59 9.25 -15.76
CA PRO A 62 8.56 8.21 -15.42
C PRO A 62 9.08 8.41 -13.98
N LEU A 63 9.31 7.31 -13.26
CA LEU A 63 9.94 7.34 -11.95
C LEU A 63 11.37 7.87 -12.08
N GLU A 64 11.80 8.73 -11.16
CA GLU A 64 13.12 9.35 -11.22
C GLU A 64 14.20 8.36 -10.76
N ALA A 65 14.97 7.85 -11.70
CA ALA A 65 15.96 6.78 -11.50
C ALA A 65 16.96 7.05 -10.37
N GLN A 66 17.50 8.27 -10.27
CA GLN A 66 18.51 8.58 -9.26
C GLN A 66 17.88 8.61 -7.87
N VAL A 67 16.74 9.27 -7.71
CA VAL A 67 15.99 9.30 -6.45
C VAL A 67 15.55 7.89 -6.03
N ALA A 68 15.07 7.05 -6.96
CA ALA A 68 14.71 5.66 -6.67
C ALA A 68 15.93 4.86 -6.18
N ARG A 69 17.10 5.07 -6.81
CA ARG A 69 18.34 4.41 -6.41
C ARG A 69 18.89 4.92 -5.07
N GLU A 70 18.86 6.22 -4.82
CA GLU A 70 19.22 6.80 -3.52
C GLU A 70 18.30 6.30 -2.41
N PHE A 71 16.99 6.24 -2.65
CA PHE A 71 16.02 5.66 -1.72
C PHE A 71 16.35 4.20 -1.39
N ALA A 72 16.77 3.41 -2.39
CA ALA A 72 17.05 2.00 -2.23
C ALA A 72 18.38 1.70 -1.51
N LYS A 73 19.31 2.66 -1.42
CA LYS A 73 20.62 2.46 -0.77
C LYS A 73 20.47 2.15 0.71
N GLY A 74 21.17 1.11 1.15
CA GLY A 74 21.22 0.65 2.55
C GLY A 74 20.04 -0.21 2.98
N LEU A 75 18.99 -0.28 2.16
CA LEU A 75 17.82 -1.10 2.47
C LEU A 75 18.10 -2.57 2.20
N GLN A 76 17.50 -3.42 3.04
CA GLN A 76 17.44 -4.87 2.84
C GLN A 76 16.21 -5.24 2.00
N GLU A 77 15.11 -4.51 2.20
CA GLU A 77 13.85 -4.76 1.52
C GLU A 77 13.08 -3.46 1.27
N ILE A 78 12.40 -3.40 0.13
CA ILE A 78 11.46 -2.35 -0.27
C ILE A 78 10.09 -2.99 -0.43
N LEU A 79 9.07 -2.43 0.21
CA LEU A 79 7.67 -2.70 -0.04
C LEU A 79 7.05 -1.51 -0.80
N VAL A 80 6.62 -1.77 -2.03
CA VAL A 80 5.90 -0.82 -2.87
C VAL A 80 4.42 -0.88 -2.54
N VAL A 81 3.91 0.18 -1.93
CA VAL A 81 2.49 0.34 -1.61
C VAL A 81 1.84 1.25 -2.64
N GLU A 82 1.24 0.66 -3.66
CA GLU A 82 0.51 1.37 -4.70
C GLU A 82 -0.89 0.78 -4.91
N GLU A 83 -1.82 1.62 -5.37
CA GLU A 83 -3.18 1.19 -5.69
C GLU A 83 -3.26 0.63 -7.11
N LYS A 84 -4.22 -0.26 -7.37
CA LYS A 84 -4.43 -0.90 -8.69
C LYS A 84 -3.20 -1.70 -9.14
N ARG A 85 -2.73 -1.50 -10.37
CA ARG A 85 -1.66 -2.30 -10.99
C ARG A 85 -0.29 -1.74 -10.65
N GLN A 86 0.73 -2.61 -10.62
CA GLN A 86 2.05 -2.28 -10.08
C GLN A 86 2.97 -1.47 -11.03
N ILE A 87 2.68 -0.18 -11.19
CA ILE A 87 3.45 0.73 -12.07
C ILE A 87 4.76 1.17 -11.43
N ILE A 88 4.75 1.47 -10.12
CA ILE A 88 5.95 1.86 -9.39
C ILE A 88 6.84 0.65 -9.16
N GLU A 89 6.27 -0.50 -8.79
CA GLU A 89 7.02 -1.72 -8.51
C GLU A 89 7.89 -2.15 -9.69
N TYR A 90 7.33 -2.13 -10.90
CA TYR A 90 8.07 -2.49 -12.11
C TYR A 90 9.19 -1.50 -12.42
N GLN A 91 8.95 -0.21 -12.26
CA GLN A 91 9.99 0.79 -12.47
C GLN A 91 11.11 0.63 -11.43
N VAL A 92 10.79 0.43 -10.14
CA VAL A 92 11.81 0.16 -9.12
C VAL A 92 12.60 -1.10 -9.45
N LYS A 93 11.93 -2.20 -9.82
CA LYS A 93 12.62 -3.45 -10.20
C LYS A 93 13.56 -3.24 -11.40
N GLU A 94 13.12 -2.50 -12.41
CA GLU A 94 13.94 -2.17 -13.59
C GLU A 94 15.18 -1.35 -13.22
N GLU A 95 15.01 -0.26 -12.46
CA GLU A 95 16.11 0.61 -12.04
C GLU A 95 17.15 -0.13 -11.17
N LEU A 96 16.72 -1.17 -10.44
CA LEU A 96 17.58 -1.95 -9.57
C LEU A 96 18.11 -3.25 -10.22
N TYR A 97 17.60 -3.67 -11.39
CA TYR A 97 17.90 -4.99 -11.97
C TYR A 97 19.41 -5.21 -12.17
N ASN A 98 20.08 -4.23 -12.77
CA ASN A 98 21.54 -4.28 -13.03
C ASN A 98 22.38 -3.81 -11.84
N TRP A 99 21.81 -3.66 -10.65
CA TRP A 99 22.57 -3.36 -9.45
C TRP A 99 23.25 -4.63 -8.92
N ARG A 100 24.42 -4.44 -8.31
CA ARG A 100 25.19 -5.51 -7.71
C ARG A 100 24.33 -6.31 -6.70
N PRO A 101 24.24 -7.64 -6.83
CA PRO A 101 23.35 -8.46 -6.01
C PRO A 101 23.61 -8.37 -4.50
N ASP A 102 24.83 -8.09 -4.07
CA ASP A 102 25.24 -8.03 -2.66
C ASP A 102 24.67 -6.83 -1.89
N VAL A 103 24.22 -5.80 -2.60
CA VAL A 103 23.68 -4.55 -2.03
C VAL A 103 22.29 -4.20 -2.55
N ARG A 104 21.72 -5.03 -3.43
CA ARG A 104 20.41 -4.79 -4.04
C ARG A 104 19.31 -5.26 -3.06
N PRO A 105 18.38 -4.39 -2.63
CA PRO A 105 17.29 -4.80 -1.76
C PRO A 105 16.32 -5.73 -2.48
N ASN A 106 15.63 -6.57 -1.70
CA ASN A 106 14.45 -7.29 -2.19
C ASN A 106 13.32 -6.29 -2.46
N VAL A 107 12.67 -6.38 -3.62
CA VAL A 107 11.54 -5.49 -3.96
C VAL A 107 10.25 -6.28 -3.99
N LEU A 108 9.36 -5.94 -3.07
CA LEU A 108 8.02 -6.51 -2.90
C LEU A 108 6.97 -5.46 -3.21
N GLY A 109 5.76 -5.89 -3.52
CA GLY A 109 4.62 -5.01 -3.70
C GLY A 109 3.34 -5.80 -3.68
N LYS A 110 2.81 -6.11 -4.87
CA LYS A 110 1.55 -6.87 -4.98
C LYS A 110 1.66 -8.30 -4.50
N PHE A 111 2.81 -8.91 -4.70
CA PHE A 111 3.06 -10.31 -4.36
C PHE A 111 4.09 -10.37 -3.25
N ASP A 112 3.92 -11.33 -2.34
CA ASP A 112 5.10 -11.78 -1.63
C ASP A 112 5.96 -12.58 -2.61
N ALA A 113 7.22 -12.20 -2.76
CA ALA A 113 8.20 -13.13 -3.29
C ALA A 113 8.24 -14.26 -2.26
N GLY A 114 7.48 -15.33 -2.50
CA GLY A 114 7.63 -16.58 -1.76
C GLY A 114 9.06 -17.10 -1.88
N ASP A 115 9.34 -18.28 -1.34
CA ASP A 115 10.65 -18.93 -1.49
C ASP A 115 10.92 -19.44 -2.93
N ALA A 116 10.16 -18.96 -3.91
CA ALA A 116 10.23 -19.35 -5.31
C ALA A 116 11.06 -18.34 -6.12
N ASP A 117 11.98 -18.85 -6.92
CA ASP A 117 12.73 -18.05 -7.89
C ASP A 117 11.80 -17.52 -8.98
N GLY A 118 11.82 -16.20 -9.20
CA GLY A 118 11.12 -15.55 -10.32
C GLY A 118 10.22 -14.38 -9.94
N GLY A 119 9.45 -13.90 -10.92
CA GLY A 119 8.52 -12.77 -10.78
C GLY A 119 7.08 -13.23 -10.55
N GLU A 120 6.13 -12.28 -10.58
CA GLU A 120 4.68 -12.54 -10.47
C GLU A 120 4.22 -13.73 -11.32
N TRP A 121 4.68 -13.81 -12.56
CA TRP A 121 4.23 -14.81 -13.55
C TRP A 121 5.00 -16.13 -13.51
N SER A 122 5.90 -16.29 -12.53
CA SER A 122 6.66 -17.53 -12.33
C SER A 122 5.90 -18.56 -11.49
N VAL A 123 4.73 -18.20 -10.95
CA VAL A 123 3.85 -19.11 -10.18
C VAL A 123 2.53 -19.38 -10.93
N PRO A 124 1.95 -20.59 -10.85
CA PRO A 124 0.74 -20.95 -11.61
C PRO A 124 -0.50 -20.11 -11.28
N ASN A 125 -0.60 -19.59 -10.04
CA ASN A 125 -1.71 -18.76 -9.61
C ASN A 125 -1.23 -17.58 -8.74
N PRO A 126 -0.81 -16.47 -9.35
CA PRO A 126 -0.22 -15.35 -8.61
C PRO A 126 -1.17 -14.74 -7.58
N SER A 127 -2.49 -14.84 -7.79
CA SER A 127 -3.49 -14.29 -6.88
C SER A 127 -3.52 -14.93 -5.50
N ASP A 128 -3.04 -16.18 -5.37
CA ASP A 128 -2.99 -16.88 -4.09
C ASP A 128 -1.92 -16.29 -3.15
N HIS A 129 -1.01 -15.48 -3.70
CA HIS A 129 0.15 -14.92 -3.03
C HIS A 129 0.10 -13.37 -2.94
N TRP A 130 -1.09 -12.77 -3.01
CA TRP A 130 -1.22 -11.32 -2.87
C TRP A 130 -0.85 -10.83 -1.48
N LEU A 131 0.20 -10.01 -1.42
CA LEU A 131 0.53 -9.20 -0.26
C LEU A 131 -0.31 -7.91 -0.24
N LEU A 132 -0.47 -7.29 -1.40
CA LEU A 132 -1.31 -6.11 -1.61
C LEU A 132 -2.21 -6.39 -2.81
N ARG A 133 -3.53 -6.31 -2.61
CA ARG A 133 -4.50 -6.61 -3.66
C ARG A 133 -4.35 -5.65 -4.87
N PRO A 134 -4.44 -6.15 -6.12
CA PRO A 134 -4.51 -5.30 -7.31
C PRO A 134 -5.94 -4.85 -7.66
N GLN A 135 -6.97 -5.53 -7.15
CA GLN A 135 -8.38 -5.20 -7.40
C GLN A 135 -9.03 -4.54 -6.19
N ALA A 136 -10.08 -3.75 -6.46
CA ALA A 136 -10.81 -2.92 -5.49
C ALA A 136 -9.88 -2.01 -4.66
N ASP A 137 -10.37 -1.57 -3.50
CA ASP A 137 -9.68 -0.63 -2.64
C ASP A 137 -8.60 -1.31 -1.80
N LEU A 138 -7.43 -0.69 -1.76
CA LEU A 138 -6.32 -1.07 -0.89
C LEU A 138 -6.49 -0.35 0.46
N THR A 139 -7.03 -1.05 1.46
CA THR A 139 -7.35 -0.44 2.75
C THR A 139 -6.12 -0.35 3.68
N PRO A 140 -6.10 0.59 4.64
CA PRO A 140 -5.05 0.65 5.67
C PRO A 140 -4.86 -0.67 6.42
N ALA A 141 -5.93 -1.42 6.67
CA ALA A 141 -5.87 -2.71 7.34
C ALA A 141 -5.07 -3.77 6.56
N ILE A 142 -5.20 -3.78 5.22
CA ILE A 142 -4.39 -4.66 4.35
C ILE A 142 -2.93 -4.24 4.37
N ILE A 143 -2.66 -2.94 4.25
CA ILE A 143 -1.30 -2.40 4.29
C ILE A 143 -0.63 -2.68 5.65
N ALA A 144 -1.37 -2.52 6.76
CA ALA A 144 -0.88 -2.80 8.11
C ALA A 144 -0.47 -4.27 8.27
N ARG A 145 -1.29 -5.21 7.79
CA ARG A 145 -0.97 -6.64 7.78
C ARG A 145 0.29 -6.93 6.96
N ALA A 146 0.42 -6.32 5.78
CA ALA A 146 1.61 -6.47 4.94
C ALA A 146 2.88 -5.94 5.63
N ILE A 147 2.84 -4.71 6.15
CA ILE A 147 3.96 -4.08 6.88
C ILE A 147 4.38 -4.94 8.07
N ALA A 148 3.41 -5.35 8.91
CA ALA A 148 3.71 -6.15 10.11
C ALA A 148 4.29 -7.52 9.75
N LYS A 149 3.77 -8.20 8.71
CA LYS A 149 4.32 -9.47 8.20
C LYS A 149 5.78 -9.30 7.77
N ARG A 150 6.11 -8.22 7.05
CA ARG A 150 7.48 -7.96 6.58
C ARG A 150 8.43 -7.58 7.71
N LEU A 151 8.02 -6.68 8.62
CA LEU A 151 8.81 -6.30 9.78
C LEU A 151 9.19 -7.51 10.64
N LYS A 152 8.24 -8.41 10.90
CA LYS A 152 8.52 -9.65 11.62
C LYS A 152 9.49 -10.57 10.88
N LYS A 153 9.36 -10.70 9.54
CA LYS A 153 10.29 -11.51 8.73
C LYS A 153 11.71 -10.92 8.72
N LEU A 154 11.84 -9.59 8.70
CA LEU A 154 13.13 -8.91 8.80
C LEU A 154 13.73 -8.97 10.21
N GLY A 155 12.94 -9.32 11.22
CA GLY A 155 13.34 -9.31 12.61
C GLY A 155 13.23 -7.93 13.23
N VAL A 156 12.44 -7.83 14.29
CA VAL A 156 12.26 -6.64 15.13
C VAL A 156 12.35 -7.06 16.60
N ASP A 157 12.63 -6.10 17.47
CA ASP A 157 12.68 -6.32 18.92
C ASP A 157 11.37 -6.97 19.43
N SER A 158 11.46 -7.75 20.50
CA SER A 158 10.31 -8.50 21.03
C SER A 158 9.17 -7.60 21.50
N ASP A 159 9.46 -6.40 22.01
CA ASP A 159 8.45 -5.41 22.39
C ASP A 159 7.68 -4.89 21.16
N ILE A 160 8.39 -4.68 20.04
CA ILE A 160 7.79 -4.25 18.78
C ILE A 160 6.96 -5.38 18.20
N ALA A 161 7.47 -6.61 18.16
CA ALA A 161 6.73 -7.77 17.68
C ALA A 161 5.40 -7.95 18.45
N ALA A 162 5.46 -7.91 19.79
CA ALA A 162 4.28 -8.02 20.64
C ALA A 162 3.28 -6.86 20.42
N ARG A 163 3.79 -5.63 20.23
CA ARG A 163 2.95 -4.46 19.90
C ARG A 163 2.23 -4.65 18.56
N LEU A 164 2.95 -5.10 17.53
CA LEU A 164 2.36 -5.38 16.22
C LEU A 164 1.25 -6.42 16.34
N ASP A 165 1.47 -7.52 17.08
CA ASP A 165 0.44 -8.53 17.33
C ASP A 165 -0.81 -7.98 18.00
N ALA A 166 -0.64 -7.19 19.07
CA ALA A 166 -1.76 -6.58 19.77
C ALA A 166 -2.57 -5.63 18.86
N ARG A 167 -1.88 -4.85 18.01
CA ARG A 167 -2.54 -3.93 17.08
C ARG A 167 -3.24 -4.65 15.93
N LEU A 168 -2.63 -5.70 15.39
CA LEU A 168 -3.26 -6.54 14.38
C LEU A 168 -4.53 -7.20 14.90
N ALA A 169 -4.52 -7.72 16.14
CA ALA A 169 -5.72 -8.30 16.75
C ALA A 169 -6.88 -7.31 16.84
N ILE A 170 -6.61 -6.03 17.13
CA ILE A 170 -7.64 -4.96 17.13
C ILE A 170 -8.16 -4.72 15.71
N ILE A 171 -7.27 -4.66 14.71
CA ILE A 171 -7.65 -4.48 13.30
C ILE A 171 -8.54 -5.65 12.85
N ASP A 172 -8.15 -6.89 13.16
CA ASP A 172 -8.89 -8.09 12.79
C ASP A 172 -10.27 -8.14 13.46
N ALA A 173 -10.36 -7.77 14.73
CA ALA A 173 -11.64 -7.68 15.44
C ALA A 173 -12.59 -6.64 14.81
N LYS A 174 -12.07 -5.47 14.42
CA LYS A 174 -12.86 -4.42 13.74
C LYS A 174 -13.32 -4.87 12.35
N GLU A 175 -12.44 -5.48 11.58
CA GLU A 175 -12.77 -6.02 10.25
C GLU A 175 -13.84 -7.12 10.33
N ALA A 176 -13.76 -7.98 11.35
CA ALA A 176 -14.79 -8.98 11.60
C ALA A 176 -16.14 -8.36 11.98
N SER A 177 -16.14 -7.32 12.81
CA SER A 177 -17.36 -6.56 13.16
C SER A 177 -17.99 -5.91 11.94
N LEU A 178 -17.20 -5.23 11.10
CA LEU A 178 -17.69 -4.59 9.88
C LEU A 178 -18.30 -5.59 8.91
N LYS A 179 -17.67 -6.76 8.71
CA LYS A 179 -18.22 -7.82 7.86
C LYS A 179 -19.54 -8.38 8.40
N ALA A 180 -19.67 -8.51 9.72
CA ALA A 180 -20.93 -8.95 10.34
C ALA A 180 -22.02 -7.88 10.13
N GLU A 181 -21.69 -6.60 10.28
CA GLU A 181 -22.61 -5.50 10.01
C GLU A 181 -23.07 -5.48 8.55
N GLU A 182 -22.17 -5.62 7.58
CA GLU A 182 -22.50 -5.69 6.14
C GLU A 182 -23.51 -6.80 5.82
N GLN A 183 -23.36 -7.96 6.45
CA GLN A 183 -24.29 -9.09 6.31
C GLN A 183 -25.68 -8.76 6.88
N THR A 184 -25.75 -8.05 8.00
CA THR A 184 -27.03 -7.67 8.63
C THR A 184 -27.70 -6.45 8.00
N ALA A 185 -26.92 -5.52 7.44
CA ALA A 185 -27.39 -4.28 6.83
C ALA A 185 -27.89 -4.47 5.38
N GLY A 186 -27.93 -5.71 4.88
CA GLY A 186 -28.47 -6.02 3.56
C GLY A 186 -27.53 -5.68 2.40
N GLY A 187 -26.21 -5.64 2.62
CA GLY A 187 -25.18 -5.65 1.58
C GLY A 187 -25.52 -4.89 0.31
N ALA A 188 -25.78 -3.58 0.40
CA ALA A 188 -26.05 -2.76 -0.77
C ALA A 188 -24.73 -2.52 -1.54
N ASP A 189 -24.33 -3.50 -2.35
CA ASP A 189 -23.20 -3.34 -3.25
C ASP A 189 -23.55 -2.26 -4.29
N ARG A 190 -22.72 -1.22 -4.35
CA ARG A 190 -22.88 -0.15 -5.34
C ARG A 190 -22.43 -0.71 -6.67
N THR A 191 -23.36 -1.32 -7.40
CA THR A 191 -23.09 -1.83 -8.74
C THR A 191 -22.48 -0.73 -9.62
N PRO A 192 -21.68 -1.06 -10.66
CA PRO A 192 -21.03 -0.04 -11.50
C PRO A 192 -21.99 0.98 -12.16
N TRP A 193 -23.28 0.67 -12.20
CA TRP A 193 -24.34 1.51 -12.74
C TRP A 193 -25.08 2.31 -11.66
N PHE A 194 -24.78 2.04 -10.38
CA PHE A 194 -25.37 2.70 -9.23
C PHE A 194 -25.00 4.19 -9.26
N CYS A 195 -25.93 4.98 -9.78
CA CYS A 195 -25.89 6.42 -9.61
C CYS A 195 -26.33 6.71 -8.19
N SER A 196 -25.57 7.50 -7.43
CA SER A 196 -25.89 7.91 -6.05
C SER A 196 -27.25 8.64 -5.89
N GLY A 197 -28.00 8.79 -6.98
CA GLY A 197 -29.03 9.78 -7.17
C GLY A 197 -28.37 11.15 -7.17
N CYS A 198 -28.38 11.86 -8.29
CA CYS A 198 -28.20 13.29 -8.20
C CYS A 198 -29.42 13.86 -7.45
N PRO A 199 -29.27 14.64 -6.36
CA PRO A 199 -30.34 15.53 -5.90
C PRO A 199 -30.73 16.57 -6.99
N HIS A 200 -29.99 16.56 -8.12
CA HIS A 200 -30.13 17.41 -9.29
C HIS A 200 -30.69 16.67 -10.53
N ASN A 201 -31.29 15.47 -10.41
CA ASN A 201 -32.01 14.87 -11.55
C ASN A 201 -33.33 15.63 -11.80
N THR A 202 -33.22 16.81 -12.41
CA THR A 202 -34.36 17.59 -12.93
C THR A 202 -34.78 17.14 -14.33
N SER A 203 -34.10 16.16 -14.96
CA SER A 203 -34.38 15.79 -16.36
C SER A 203 -35.63 14.94 -16.53
N THR A 204 -36.04 14.18 -15.52
CA THR A 204 -37.25 13.34 -15.60
C THR A 204 -38.41 13.97 -14.83
N ARG A 205 -39.32 14.65 -15.55
CA ARG A 205 -40.62 15.06 -15.00
C ARG A 205 -41.58 13.87 -15.02
N VAL A 206 -41.96 13.36 -13.86
CA VAL A 206 -42.97 12.29 -13.74
C VAL A 206 -44.37 12.87 -13.53
N PRO A 207 -45.43 12.18 -13.98
CA PRO A 207 -46.81 12.59 -13.72
C PRO A 207 -47.15 12.65 -12.23
N GLU A 208 -48.17 13.43 -11.89
CA GLU A 208 -48.66 13.57 -10.52
C GLU A 208 -49.08 12.21 -9.95
N GLY A 209 -48.64 11.91 -8.72
CA GLY A 209 -48.85 10.61 -8.06
C GLY A 209 -47.83 9.52 -8.42
N SER A 210 -46.91 9.77 -9.36
CA SER A 210 -45.85 8.82 -9.72
C SER A 210 -44.57 9.05 -8.91
N ARG A 211 -43.80 7.98 -8.67
CA ARG A 211 -42.47 8.05 -8.07
C ARG A 211 -41.44 7.50 -9.05
N ALA A 212 -40.43 8.31 -9.37
CA ALA A 212 -39.19 7.82 -9.94
C ALA A 212 -38.20 7.52 -8.82
N VAL A 213 -37.58 6.36 -8.86
CA VAL A 213 -36.44 6.02 -8.01
C VAL A 213 -35.20 5.95 -8.88
N GLY A 214 -34.09 6.52 -8.40
CA GLY A 214 -32.79 6.35 -9.03
C GLY A 214 -32.24 4.96 -8.72
N GLY A 215 -31.86 4.24 -9.77
CA GLY A 215 -31.08 3.01 -9.75
C GLY A 215 -30.10 3.07 -10.91
#